data_AF-A0A8T2ZM43-F1
#
_entry.id   AF-A0A8T2ZM43-F1
#
_cell.length_a   1.000
_cell.length_b   1.000
_cell.length_c   1.000
_cell.angle_alpha   90.00
_cell.angle_beta   90.00
_cell.angle_gamma   90.00
#
_symmetry.space_group_name_H-M   'P 1'
#
loop_
_entity.id
_entity.type
_entity.pdbx_description
1 polymer ?
#
loop_
_entity_poly.entity_id
_entity_poly.type
_entity_poly.pdbx_seq_one_letter_code
_entity_poly.pdbx_strand_id
1 'polypeptide(L)'
;MDSIKPLAPSRSVSKSKRRKQYWKNRERRETMERLKTDMIEIGEGQKRIREGQREIRQKFEEIGSECRRLKEETINIAKQSDYNQVRINLMFSILKAREDNNLAHADHLTGLLRLVKFPSPFLFLIIGISDFIINLANASYRGKHKLTNSK
;
A
#
# COMPACT_ATOMS: atom_id res chain seq x y z
N MET A 1 -82.00 -5.61 46.72
CA MET A 1 -80.59 -5.82 46.32
C MET A 1 -80.23 -4.70 45.38
N ASP A 2 -79.43 -3.74 45.87
CA ASP A 2 -79.16 -2.51 45.15
C ASP A 2 -78.18 -2.73 43.99
N SER A 3 -78.59 -2.28 42.81
CA SER A 3 -77.81 -2.41 41.58
C SER A 3 -76.66 -1.41 41.60
N ILE A 4 -75.44 -1.90 41.86
CA ILE A 4 -74.21 -1.09 41.86
C ILE A 4 -73.93 -0.67 40.41
N LYS A 5 -74.24 0.59 40.07
CA LYS A 5 -73.80 1.19 38.81
C LYS A 5 -72.26 1.29 38.82
N PRO A 6 -71.56 0.85 37.76
CA PRO A 6 -70.11 0.96 37.72
C PRO A 6 -69.73 2.44 37.72
N LEU A 7 -68.92 2.82 38.70
CA LEU A 7 -68.44 4.19 38.88
C LEU A 7 -67.57 4.57 37.67
N ALA A 8 -68.09 5.45 36.81
CA ALA A 8 -67.35 5.93 35.66
C ALA A 8 -66.05 6.61 36.14
N PRO A 9 -64.89 6.36 35.49
CA PRO A 9 -63.63 6.88 35.97
C PRO A 9 -63.65 8.41 35.99
N SER A 10 -63.27 8.98 37.14
CA SER A 10 -63.19 10.42 37.36
C SER A 10 -62.44 11.14 36.23
N ARG A 11 -63.02 12.26 35.76
CA ARG A 11 -62.51 13.10 34.66
C ARG A 11 -61.08 13.60 34.91
N SER A 12 -60.62 13.63 36.16
CA SER A 12 -59.22 13.98 36.51
C SER A 12 -58.24 12.84 36.24
N VAL A 13 -58.64 11.59 36.46
CA VAL A 13 -57.82 10.39 36.21
C VAL A 13 -57.62 10.16 34.72
N SER A 14 -58.66 10.39 33.90
CA SER A 14 -58.54 10.27 32.43
C SER A 14 -57.62 11.35 31.84
N LYS A 15 -57.67 12.59 32.35
CA LYS A 15 -56.74 13.67 31.97
C LYS A 15 -55.30 13.35 32.34
N SER A 16 -55.06 12.79 33.54
CA SER A 16 -53.72 12.39 33.99
C SER A 16 -53.10 11.28 33.11
N LYS A 17 -53.87 10.24 32.78
CA LYS A 17 -53.44 9.17 31.86
C LYS A 17 -53.08 9.71 30.48
N ARG A 18 -53.90 10.62 29.94
CA ARG A 18 -53.68 11.23 28.62
C ARG A 18 -52.41 12.09 28.57
N ARG A 19 -52.13 12.82 29.66
CA ARG A 19 -50.89 13.61 29.83
C ARG A 19 -49.65 12.70 29.89
N LYS A 20 -49.70 11.59 30.64
CA LYS A 20 -48.61 10.61 30.72
C LYS A 20 -48.33 9.94 29.36
N GLN A 21 -49.37 9.61 28.60
CA GLN A 21 -49.24 9.06 27.25
C GLN A 21 -48.60 10.05 26.27
N TYR A 22 -48.98 11.33 26.36
CA TYR A 22 -48.37 12.39 25.53
C TYR A 22 -46.86 12.49 25.76
N TRP A 23 -46.42 12.51 27.03
CA TRP A 23 -44.99 12.56 27.35
C TRP A 23 -44.22 11.33 26.85
N LYS A 24 -44.78 10.12 27.01
CA LYS A 24 -44.20 8.89 26.44
C LYS A 24 -44.11 8.92 24.91
N ASN A 25 -45.11 9.48 24.23
CA ASN A 25 -45.08 9.61 22.78
C ASN A 25 -44.05 10.64 22.32
N ARG A 26 -43.91 11.74 23.06
CA ARG A 26 -42.91 12.77 22.80
C ARG A 26 -41.50 12.23 22.97
N GLU A 27 -41.23 11.54 24.07
CA GLU A 27 -39.94 10.89 24.33
C GLU A 27 -39.58 9.90 23.22
N ARG A 28 -40.51 9.02 22.81
CA ARG A 28 -40.28 8.11 21.68
C ARG A 28 -39.97 8.82 20.37
N ARG A 29 -40.60 9.97 20.13
CA ARG A 29 -40.35 10.77 18.93
C ARG A 29 -38.94 11.36 18.96
N GLU A 30 -38.54 11.92 20.10
CA GLU A 30 -37.21 12.47 20.31
C GLU A 30 -36.11 11.38 20.16
N THR A 31 -36.34 10.18 20.71
CA THR A 31 -35.41 9.05 20.51
C THR A 31 -35.35 8.59 19.06
N MET A 32 -36.49 8.58 18.35
CA MET A 32 -36.54 8.18 16.94
C MET A 32 -35.78 9.16 16.05
N GLU A 33 -35.90 10.47 16.32
CA GLU A 33 -35.15 11.48 15.56
C GLU A 33 -33.64 11.38 15.83
N ARG A 34 -33.22 11.16 17.08
CA ARG A 34 -31.80 10.88 17.40
C ARG A 34 -31.28 9.65 16.65
N LEU A 35 -32.04 8.55 16.68
CA LEU A 35 -31.65 7.31 16.00
C LEU A 35 -31.49 7.51 14.49
N LYS A 36 -32.37 8.30 13.85
CA LYS A 36 -32.25 8.63 12.43
C LYS A 36 -30.97 9.43 12.15
N THR A 37 -30.65 10.41 12.98
CA THR A 37 -29.41 11.19 12.86
C THR A 37 -28.19 10.28 12.99
N ASP A 38 -28.16 9.44 14.02
CA ASP A 38 -27.05 8.49 14.23
C ASP A 38 -26.91 7.52 13.06
N MET A 39 -28.01 7.02 12.50
CA MET A 39 -27.99 6.15 11.32
C MET A 39 -27.39 6.83 10.09
N ILE A 40 -27.68 8.11 9.88
CA ILE A 40 -27.10 8.89 8.77
C ILE A 40 -25.60 9.04 8.99
N GLU A 41 -25.16 9.43 10.18
CA GLU A 41 -23.74 9.59 10.52
C GLU A 41 -22.96 8.28 10.36
N ILE A 42 -23.52 7.17 10.86
CA ILE A 42 -22.94 5.83 10.69
C ILE A 42 -22.86 5.48 9.19
N GLY A 43 -23.90 5.76 8.42
CA GLY A 43 -23.93 5.52 6.98
C GLY A 43 -22.83 6.28 6.24
N GLU A 44 -22.59 7.54 6.60
CA GLU A 44 -21.49 8.34 6.06
C GLU A 44 -20.13 7.82 6.51
N GLY A 45 -20.00 7.42 7.77
CA GLY A 45 -18.79 6.78 8.31
C GLY A 45 -18.44 5.51 7.55
N GLN A 46 -19.43 4.65 7.28
CA GLN A 46 -19.24 3.43 6.49
C GLN A 46 -18.81 3.73 5.04
N LYS A 47 -19.36 4.77 4.41
CA LYS A 47 -18.91 5.20 3.07
C LYS A 47 -17.44 5.61 3.09
N ARG A 48 -17.02 6.43 4.06
CA ARG A 48 -15.61 6.84 4.22
C ARG A 48 -14.68 5.64 4.44
N ILE A 49 -15.08 4.69 5.27
CA ILE A 49 -14.31 3.46 5.52
C ILE A 49 -14.15 2.64 4.23
N ARG A 50 -15.23 2.45 3.46
CA ARG A 50 -15.17 1.70 2.20
C ARG A 50 -14.25 2.36 1.18
N GLU A 51 -14.28 3.69 1.08
CA GLU A 51 -13.38 4.41 0.17
C GLU A 51 -11.93 4.28 0.63
N GLY A 52 -11.65 4.47 1.93
CA GLY A 52 -10.31 4.28 2.49
C GLY A 52 -9.78 2.85 2.26
N GLN A 53 -10.63 1.83 2.39
CA GLN A 53 -10.26 0.45 2.09
C GLN A 53 -9.92 0.24 0.61
N ARG A 54 -10.64 0.89 -0.32
CA ARG A 54 -10.34 0.84 -1.75
C ARG A 54 -8.99 1.47 -2.06
N GLU A 55 -8.73 2.67 -1.53
CA GLU A 55 -7.44 3.34 -1.70
C GLU A 55 -6.27 2.51 -1.17
N ILE A 56 -6.44 1.90 0.00
CA ILE A 56 -5.42 1.04 0.60
C ILE A 56 -5.15 -0.16 -0.30
N ARG A 57 -6.20 -0.84 -0.81
CA ARG A 57 -6.03 -1.96 -1.76
C ARG A 57 -5.24 -1.54 -2.99
N GLN A 58 -5.58 -0.41 -3.60
CA GLN A 58 -4.88 0.09 -4.78
C GLN A 58 -3.40 0.34 -4.50
N LYS A 59 -3.06 0.95 -3.35
CA LYS A 59 -1.67 1.17 -2.93
C LYS A 59 -0.92 -0.15 -2.72
N PHE A 60 -1.57 -1.14 -2.12
CA PHE A 60 -0.96 -2.47 -1.94
C PHE A 60 -0.71 -3.18 -3.27
N GLU A 61 -1.59 -3.02 -4.25
CA GLU A 61 -1.40 -3.57 -5.60
C GLU A 61 -0.23 -2.90 -6.33
N GLU A 62 -0.11 -1.57 -6.22
CA GLU A 62 1.02 -0.78 -6.75
C GLU A 62 2.35 -1.26 -6.14
N ILE A 63 2.43 -1.31 -4.80
CA ILE A 63 3.59 -1.82 -4.06
C ILE A 63 3.93 -3.25 -4.50
N GLY A 64 2.91 -4.11 -4.59
CA GLY A 64 3.09 -5.50 -5.02
C GLY A 64 3.67 -5.61 -6.44
N SER A 65 3.31 -4.71 -7.35
CA SER A 65 3.89 -4.63 -8.69
C SER A 65 5.34 -4.17 -8.66
N GLU A 66 5.67 -3.16 -7.86
CA GLU A 66 7.02 -2.65 -7.71
C GLU A 66 7.95 -3.70 -7.11
N CYS A 67 7.49 -4.42 -6.08
CA CYS A 67 8.24 -5.53 -5.50
C CYS A 67 8.56 -6.63 -6.52
N ARG A 68 7.63 -6.96 -7.43
CA ARG A 68 7.89 -7.94 -8.50
C ARG A 68 8.96 -7.43 -9.47
N ARG A 69 8.86 -6.17 -9.89
CA ARG A 69 9.85 -5.54 -10.78
C ARG A 69 11.25 -5.51 -10.13
N LEU A 70 11.34 -5.06 -8.88
CA LEU A 70 12.61 -5.02 -8.14
C LEU A 70 13.23 -6.41 -7.98
N LYS A 71 12.41 -7.44 -7.76
CA LYS A 71 12.90 -8.83 -7.70
C LYS A 71 13.50 -9.28 -9.03
N GLU A 72 12.85 -8.96 -10.14
CA GLU A 72 13.34 -9.30 -11.48
C GLU A 72 14.64 -8.56 -11.81
N GLU A 73 14.71 -7.25 -11.52
CA GLU A 73 15.92 -6.46 -11.67
C GLU A 73 17.07 -7.01 -10.83
N THR A 74 16.80 -7.38 -9.57
CA THR A 74 17.81 -7.97 -8.68
C THR A 74 18.34 -9.30 -9.23
N ILE A 75 17.47 -10.16 -9.75
CA ILE A 75 17.88 -11.42 -10.39
C ILE A 75 18.77 -11.16 -11.61
N ASN A 76 18.43 -10.16 -12.42
CA ASN A 76 19.22 -9.79 -13.59
C ASN A 76 20.59 -9.22 -13.20
N ILE A 77 20.66 -8.37 -12.17
CA ILE A 77 21.91 -7.86 -11.63
C ILE A 77 22.77 -8.99 -11.06
N ALA A 78 22.18 -9.92 -10.31
CA ALA A 78 22.89 -11.09 -9.79
C ALA A 78 23.51 -11.92 -10.91
N LYS A 79 22.73 -12.25 -11.95
CA LYS A 79 23.25 -12.94 -13.14
C LYS A 79 24.40 -12.19 -13.80
N GLN A 80 24.25 -10.88 -13.99
CA GLN A 80 25.31 -10.04 -14.57
C GLN A 80 26.56 -10.02 -13.68
N SER A 81 26.39 -10.00 -12.36
CA SER A 81 27.47 -10.07 -11.39
C SER A 81 28.24 -11.38 -11.51
N ASP A 82 27.55 -12.52 -11.62
CA ASP A 82 28.18 -13.84 -11.80
C ASP A 82 29.02 -13.89 -13.08
N TYR A 83 28.48 -13.37 -14.20
CA TYR A 83 29.24 -13.26 -15.45
C TYR A 83 30.46 -12.36 -15.30
N ASN A 84 30.33 -11.24 -14.58
CA ASN A 84 31.44 -10.34 -14.32
C ASN A 84 32.51 -10.99 -13.44
N GLN A 85 32.14 -11.79 -12.44
CA GLN A 85 33.10 -12.55 -11.63
C GLN A 85 33.89 -13.54 -12.47
N VAL A 86 33.22 -14.32 -13.33
CA VAL A 86 33.89 -15.22 -14.28
C VAL A 86 34.88 -14.46 -15.16
N ARG A 87 34.48 -13.30 -15.66
CA ARG A 87 35.33 -12.44 -16.49
C ARG A 87 36.57 -11.94 -15.73
N ILE A 88 36.40 -11.46 -14.50
CA ILE A 88 37.51 -10.99 -13.66
C ILE A 88 38.47 -12.15 -13.34
N ASN A 89 37.95 -13.33 -13.01
CA ASN A 89 38.78 -14.50 -12.72
C ASN A 89 39.59 -14.96 -13.94
N LEU A 90 39.00 -14.92 -15.14
CA LEU A 90 39.71 -15.18 -16.39
C LEU A 90 40.80 -14.13 -16.64
N MET A 91 40.49 -12.84 -16.47
CA MET A 91 41.48 -11.77 -16.61
C MET A 91 42.65 -11.94 -15.65
N PHE A 92 42.39 -12.28 -14.39
CA PHE A 92 43.41 -12.56 -13.39
C PHE A 92 44.27 -13.77 -13.77
N SER A 93 43.64 -14.85 -14.24
CA SER A 93 44.34 -16.06 -14.68
C SER A 93 45.24 -15.80 -15.89
N ILE A 94 44.83 -14.94 -16.82
CA ILE A 94 45.67 -14.50 -17.96
C ILE A 94 46.90 -13.74 -17.46
N LEU A 95 46.71 -12.81 -16.52
CA LEU A 95 47.82 -12.04 -15.95
C LEU A 95 48.84 -12.97 -15.29
N LYS A 96 48.38 -13.94 -14.50
CA LYS A 96 49.24 -14.95 -13.87
C LYS A 96 49.96 -15.82 -14.90
N ALA A 97 49.28 -16.31 -15.94
CA ALA A 97 49.90 -17.10 -16.99
C ALA A 97 50.99 -16.32 -17.74
N ARG A 98 50.83 -15.00 -17.91
CA ARG A 98 51.84 -14.12 -18.50
C ARG A 98 53.03 -13.88 -17.56
N GLU A 99 52.76 -13.72 -16.26
CA GLU A 99 53.81 -13.63 -15.23
C GLU A 99 54.67 -14.91 -15.20
N ASP A 100 54.03 -16.07 -15.30
CA ASP A 100 54.68 -17.39 -15.39
C ASP A 100 55.31 -17.68 -16.77
N ASN A 101 55.28 -16.72 -17.69
CA ASN A 101 55.76 -16.81 -19.08
C ASN A 101 55.12 -17.95 -19.91
N ASN A 102 53.94 -18.43 -19.50
CA ASN A 102 53.16 -19.46 -20.18
C ASN A 102 52.20 -18.84 -21.20
N LEU A 103 52.75 -18.43 -22.34
CA LEU A 103 52.02 -17.72 -23.39
C LEU A 103 50.90 -18.57 -24.03
N ALA A 104 51.14 -19.87 -24.21
CA ALA A 104 50.12 -20.78 -24.78
C ALA A 104 48.87 -20.86 -23.88
N HIS A 105 49.06 -20.92 -22.56
CA HIS A 105 47.94 -20.91 -21.62
C HIS A 105 47.24 -19.55 -21.56
N ALA A 106 48.00 -18.45 -21.60
CA ALA A 106 47.45 -17.09 -21.66
C ALA A 106 46.60 -16.85 -22.92
N ASP A 107 47.04 -17.37 -24.08
CA ASP A 107 46.31 -17.26 -25.35
C ASP A 107 45.02 -18.09 -25.33
N HIS A 108 45.06 -19.29 -24.75
CA HIS A 108 43.87 -20.11 -24.55
C HIS A 108 42.82 -19.40 -23.68
N LEU A 109 43.22 -18.86 -22.53
CA LEU A 109 42.34 -18.09 -21.64
C LEU A 109 41.82 -16.81 -22.29
N THR A 110 42.63 -16.15 -23.13
CA THR A 110 42.20 -14.98 -23.91
C THR A 110 41.13 -15.36 -24.93
N GLY A 111 41.23 -16.55 -25.53
CA GLY A 111 40.18 -17.12 -26.36
C GLY A 111 38.87 -17.31 -25.60
N LEU A 112 38.93 -17.92 -24.41
CA LEU A 112 37.76 -18.10 -23.53
C LEU A 112 37.13 -16.77 -23.12
N LEU A 113 37.93 -15.76 -22.79
CA LEU A 113 37.45 -14.42 -22.42
C LEU A 113 36.67 -13.75 -23.57
N ARG A 114 37.05 -13.98 -24.84
CA ARG A 114 36.36 -13.45 -26.02
C ARG A 114 35.02 -14.15 -26.29
N LEU A 115 34.86 -15.41 -25.86
CA LEU A 115 33.63 -16.18 -26.03
C LEU A 115 32.54 -15.79 -25.01
N VAL A 116 32.93 -15.17 -23.89
CA VAL A 116 31.99 -14.54 -22.94
C VAL A 116 31.44 -13.25 -23.58
N LYS A 117 30.50 -13.41 -24.52
CA LYS A 117 29.90 -12.35 -25.36
C LYS A 117 29.00 -11.42 -24.51
N PHE A 118 29.23 -10.12 -24.66
CA PHE A 118 28.70 -9.01 -23.86
C PHE A 118 27.22 -8.65 -24.10
N PRO A 119 26.39 -8.51 -23.05
CA PRO A 119 25.57 -7.32 -22.90
C PRO A 119 26.46 -6.20 -22.31
N SER A 120 26.54 -5.05 -22.97
CA SER A 120 27.38 -3.92 -22.56
C SER A 120 27.08 -3.48 -21.10
N PRO A 121 28.04 -3.61 -20.16
CA PRO A 121 27.79 -3.31 -18.74
C PRO A 121 27.68 -1.81 -18.45
N PHE A 122 28.21 -0.94 -19.31
CA PHE A 122 28.18 0.51 -19.07
C PHE A 122 26.81 1.15 -19.32
N LEU A 123 25.97 0.58 -20.19
CA LEU A 123 24.62 1.11 -20.42
C LEU A 123 23.68 0.77 -19.27
N PHE A 124 23.77 -0.43 -18.68
CA PHE A 124 22.91 -0.83 -17.57
C PHE A 124 23.30 -0.18 -16.24
N LEU A 125 24.58 0.05 -15.99
CA LEU A 125 25.01 0.76 -14.78
C LEU A 125 24.60 2.24 -14.82
N ILE A 126 24.70 2.89 -15.98
CA ILE A 126 24.30 4.30 -16.13
C ILE A 126 22.78 4.44 -16.06
N ILE A 127 22.02 3.57 -16.73
CA ILE A 127 20.54 3.58 -16.68
C ILE A 127 20.02 3.25 -15.28
N GLY A 128 20.57 2.22 -14.62
CA GLY A 128 20.15 1.81 -13.27
C GLY A 128 20.42 2.87 -12.20
N ILE A 129 21.55 3.58 -12.28
CA ILE A 129 21.85 4.69 -11.37
C ILE A 129 20.93 5.88 -11.65
N SER A 130 20.65 6.22 -12.92
CA SER A 130 19.72 7.30 -13.23
C SER A 130 18.30 7.03 -12.75
N ASP A 131 17.80 5.80 -12.92
CA ASP A 131 16.45 5.44 -12.50
C ASP A 131 16.32 5.41 -10.96
N PHE A 132 17.35 4.94 -10.26
CA PHE A 132 17.40 5.00 -8.79
C PHE A 132 17.40 6.45 -8.28
N ILE A 133 18.19 7.33 -8.90
CA ILE A 133 18.24 8.76 -8.52
C ILE A 133 16.93 9.47 -8.84
N ILE A 134 16.31 9.20 -10.00
CA ILE A 134 15.00 9.75 -10.38
C ILE A 134 13.92 9.30 -9.40
N ASN A 135 13.92 8.03 -9.00
CA ASN A 135 12.93 7.49 -8.07
C ASN A 135 13.11 8.04 -6.65
N LEU A 136 14.36 8.19 -6.19
CA LEU A 136 14.68 8.85 -4.92
C LEU A 136 14.27 10.32 -4.91
N ALA A 137 14.48 11.03 -6.03
CA ALA A 137 14.03 12.41 -6.19
C ALA A 137 12.49 12.49 -6.15
N ASN A 138 11.78 11.65 -6.90
CA ASN A 138 10.32 11.62 -6.91
C ASN A 138 9.71 11.31 -5.54
N ALA A 139 10.30 10.38 -4.77
CA ALA A 139 9.88 10.08 -3.40
C ALA A 139 10.07 11.28 -2.45
N SER A 140 11.18 12.02 -2.60
CA SER A 140 11.46 13.24 -1.85
C SER A 140 10.49 14.38 -2.18
N TYR A 141 10.13 14.56 -3.46
CA TYR A 141 9.15 15.57 -3.90
C TYR A 141 7.72 15.23 -3.41
N ARG A 142 7.32 13.95 -3.42
CA ARG A 142 6.00 13.51 -2.93
C ARG A 142 5.84 13.70 -1.42
N GLY A 143 6.92 13.61 -0.64
CA GLY A 143 6.95 13.88 0.79
C GLY A 143 6.76 15.36 1.15
N LYS A 144 7.25 16.28 0.31
CA LYS A 144 7.18 17.73 0.56
C LYS A 144 5.81 18.34 0.23
N HIS A 145 5.10 17.83 -0.78
CA HIS A 145 3.75 18.33 -1.12
C HIS A 145 2.66 17.98 -0.09
N LYS A 146 2.89 17.00 0.80
CA LYS A 146 1.97 16.69 1.92
C LYS A 146 2.14 17.63 3.11
N LEU A 147 3.28 18.32 3.24
CA LEU A 147 3.57 19.22 4.36
C LEU A 147 3.23 20.69 4.06
N THR A 148 3.03 21.06 2.80
CA THR A 148 2.72 22.45 2.39
C THR A 148 1.23 22.75 2.24
N ASN A 149 0.35 21.73 2.20
CA ASN A 149 -1.11 21.91 2.11
C ASN A 149 -1.84 21.75 3.46
N SER A 150 -1.10 21.70 4.57
CA SER A 150 -1.66 21.72 5.93
C SER A 150 -1.29 23.03 6.62
N LYS A 151 -1.77 24.15 6.08
CA LYS A 151 -1.90 25.43 6.79
C LYS A 151 -3.18 26.12 6.34
#